data_AF-A0A2E2RLN7-F1
#
_entry.id   AF-A0A2E2RLN7-F1
#
_cell.length_a   1.000
_cell.length_b   1.000
_cell.length_c   1.000
_cell.angle_alpha   90.00
_cell.angle_beta   90.00
_cell.angle_gamma   90.00
#
_symmetry.space_group_name_H-M   'P 1'
#
loop_
_entity.id
_entity.type
_entity.pdbx_description
1 polymer ?
#
loop_
_entity_poly.entity_id
_entity_poly.type
_entity_poly.pdbx_seq_one_letter_code
_entity_poly.pdbx_strand_id
1 'polypeptide(L)'
;MDDRAWLAGAIELNCEALLRIAMRLVVMLRPPVGSMTDSVPASLYYRVLRLLRSAESAVRRLIVLEAIGLDPEPERPRKDVPGYTSRSGSKAGRDRKPVAQPAFQLFDPFKPLPDNPWMTDGDMEKEEPLAFPGLHDFRPDEPRDATSLRRRAQALLDALVELPAQARRLARWRLKRLRPRRLTSLRPGFPPGYRRGRPVDEVDEILRECMSLLAWAEMPPGRR
;
A
#
# COMPACT_ATOMS: atom_id res chain seq x y z
N MET A 1 4.28 22.47 -22.55
CA MET A 1 4.51 21.03 -22.29
C MET A 1 3.14 20.42 -22.04
N ASP A 2 2.82 19.25 -22.57
CA ASP A 2 1.53 18.61 -22.25
C ASP A 2 1.56 18.14 -20.80
N ASP A 3 0.70 18.71 -19.95
CA ASP A 3 0.54 18.37 -18.53
C ASP A 3 0.39 16.87 -18.31
N ARG A 4 -0.28 16.15 -19.24
CA ARG A 4 -0.43 14.71 -19.16
C ARG A 4 0.86 13.96 -19.43
N ALA A 5 1.62 14.38 -20.44
CA ALA A 5 2.90 13.78 -20.76
C ALA A 5 3.92 13.98 -19.62
N TRP A 6 3.92 15.17 -19.01
CA TRP A 6 4.75 15.44 -17.84
C TRP A 6 4.35 14.56 -16.64
N LEU A 7 3.06 14.44 -16.34
CA LEU A 7 2.58 13.61 -15.25
C LEU A 7 2.91 12.12 -15.48
N ALA A 8 2.76 11.62 -16.71
CA ALA A 8 3.15 10.25 -17.06
C ALA A 8 4.64 10.00 -16.81
N GLY A 9 5.51 10.91 -17.25
CA GLY A 9 6.94 10.82 -16.96
C GLY A 9 7.26 10.85 -15.45
N ALA A 10 6.57 11.68 -14.67
CA ALA A 10 6.72 11.70 -13.22
C ALA A 10 6.27 10.38 -12.55
N ILE A 11 5.19 9.78 -13.03
CA ILE A 11 4.71 8.47 -12.56
C ILE A 11 5.76 7.40 -12.86
N GLU A 12 6.31 7.36 -14.07
CA GLU A 12 7.31 6.38 -14.50
C GLU A 12 8.58 6.46 -13.64
N LEU A 13 9.12 7.68 -13.42
CA LEU A 13 10.30 7.90 -12.58
C LEU A 13 10.11 7.41 -11.15
N ASN A 14 8.96 7.75 -10.53
CA ASN A 14 8.64 7.32 -9.18
C ASN A 14 8.40 5.80 -9.10
N CYS A 15 7.79 5.21 -10.15
CA CYS A 15 7.58 3.77 -10.26
C CYS A 15 8.91 3.02 -10.31
N GLU A 16 9.85 3.47 -11.14
CA GLU A 16 11.20 2.88 -11.26
C GLU A 16 11.96 2.94 -9.94
N ALA A 17 11.93 4.10 -9.26
CA ALA A 17 12.57 4.27 -7.96
C ALA A 17 11.96 3.34 -6.89
N LEU A 18 10.64 3.21 -6.84
CA LEU A 18 9.95 2.28 -5.94
C LEU A 18 10.23 0.82 -6.29
N LEU A 19 10.39 0.48 -7.56
CA LEU A 19 10.72 -0.88 -8.00
C LEU A 19 12.08 -1.30 -7.45
N ARG A 20 13.10 -0.42 -7.53
CA ARG A 20 14.42 -0.64 -6.91
C ARG A 20 14.31 -0.89 -5.41
N ILE A 21 13.51 -0.08 -4.71
CA ILE A 21 13.29 -0.23 -3.26
C ILE A 21 12.58 -1.55 -2.96
N ALA A 22 11.50 -1.88 -3.68
CA ALA A 22 10.72 -3.10 -3.46
C ALA A 22 11.58 -4.37 -3.67
N MET A 23 12.38 -4.41 -4.74
CA MET A 23 13.32 -5.52 -4.99
C MET A 23 14.31 -5.68 -3.83
N ARG A 24 14.89 -4.57 -3.33
CA ARG A 24 15.79 -4.61 -2.17
C ARG A 24 15.10 -5.14 -0.92
N LEU A 25 13.86 -4.72 -0.65
CA LEU A 25 13.09 -5.21 0.49
C LEU A 25 12.80 -6.71 0.40
N VAL A 26 12.46 -7.22 -0.79
CA VAL A 26 12.27 -8.66 -1.02
C VAL A 26 13.57 -9.43 -0.77
N VAL A 27 14.71 -8.93 -1.26
CA VAL A 27 16.03 -9.55 -1.02
C VAL A 27 16.40 -9.55 0.46
N MET A 28 16.21 -8.41 1.15
CA MET A 28 16.52 -8.28 2.59
C MET A 28 15.68 -9.23 3.47
N LEU A 29 14.47 -9.54 3.04
CA LEU A 29 13.58 -10.44 3.77
C LEU A 29 13.72 -11.90 3.33
N ARG A 30 14.57 -12.23 2.35
CA ARG A 30 14.73 -13.60 1.87
C ARG A 30 15.29 -14.48 3.01
N PRO A 31 14.65 -15.63 3.31
CA PRO A 31 15.18 -16.53 4.32
C PRO A 31 16.54 -17.09 3.86
N PRO A 32 17.49 -17.31 4.78
CA PRO A 32 18.74 -17.98 4.45
C PRO A 32 18.47 -19.38 3.88
N VAL A 33 19.30 -19.80 2.93
CA VAL A 33 19.19 -21.13 2.32
C VAL A 33 19.28 -22.19 3.44
N GLY A 34 18.26 -23.05 3.53
CA GLY A 34 18.18 -24.11 4.55
C GLY A 34 17.57 -23.69 5.89
N SER A 35 17.14 -22.43 6.07
CA SER A 35 16.41 -22.03 7.28
C SER A 35 14.98 -22.57 7.27
N MET A 36 14.58 -23.24 8.35
CA MET A 36 13.18 -23.66 8.57
C MET A 36 12.32 -22.56 9.19
N THR A 37 12.94 -21.49 9.71
CA THR A 37 12.21 -20.39 10.33
C THR A 37 12.15 -19.18 9.41
N ASP A 38 10.94 -18.65 9.30
CA ASP A 38 10.61 -17.42 8.59
C ASP A 38 10.94 -16.16 9.44
N SER A 39 11.86 -16.26 10.39
CA SER A 39 12.17 -15.19 11.35
C SER A 39 13.31 -14.28 10.90
N VAL A 40 13.25 -13.00 11.28
CA VAL A 40 14.34 -12.01 11.14
C VAL A 40 14.57 -11.29 12.47
N PRO A 41 15.75 -10.69 12.71
CA PRO A 41 15.98 -9.83 13.88
C PRO A 41 14.95 -8.70 13.98
N ALA A 42 14.52 -8.36 15.19
CA ALA A 42 13.55 -7.30 15.45
C ALA A 42 13.96 -5.95 14.84
N SER A 43 15.25 -5.61 14.92
CA SER A 43 15.82 -4.40 14.30
C SER A 43 15.55 -4.34 12.79
N LEU A 44 15.80 -5.45 12.07
CA LEU A 44 15.52 -5.57 10.65
C LEU A 44 14.02 -5.55 10.37
N TYR A 45 13.23 -6.27 11.18
CA TYR A 45 11.77 -6.30 11.06
C TYR A 45 11.16 -4.90 11.09
N TYR A 46 11.47 -4.11 12.12
CA TYR A 46 10.89 -2.78 12.27
C TYR A 46 11.46 -1.77 11.25
N ARG A 47 12.74 -1.91 10.87
CA ARG A 47 13.33 -1.12 9.79
C ARG A 47 12.60 -1.34 8.47
N VAL A 48 12.37 -2.61 8.09
CA VAL A 48 11.66 -2.97 6.87
C VAL A 48 10.19 -2.59 6.95
N LEU A 49 9.52 -2.82 8.09
CA LEU A 49 8.12 -2.43 8.29
C LEU A 49 7.92 -0.93 8.06
N ARG A 50 8.84 -0.10 8.56
CA ARG A 50 8.81 1.35 8.38
C ARG A 50 8.94 1.73 6.90
N LEU A 51 9.93 1.18 6.20
CA LEU A 51 10.14 1.42 4.76
C LEU A 51 8.93 0.96 3.93
N LEU A 52 8.38 -0.23 4.25
CA LEU A 52 7.19 -0.77 3.60
C LEU A 52 5.97 0.14 3.77
N ARG A 53 5.74 0.72 4.96
CA ARG A 53 4.61 1.63 5.17
C ARG A 53 4.68 2.84 4.24
N SER A 54 5.86 3.44 4.07
CA SER A 54 6.04 4.56 3.16
C SER A 54 5.90 4.14 1.69
N ALA A 55 6.52 3.02 1.32
CA ALA A 55 6.48 2.50 -0.05
C ALA A 55 5.06 2.12 -0.49
N GLU A 56 4.31 1.39 0.36
CA GLU A 56 2.92 1.02 0.09
C GLU A 56 2.04 2.26 -0.11
N SER A 57 2.23 3.30 0.71
CA SER A 57 1.48 4.55 0.58
C SER A 57 1.82 5.32 -0.68
N ALA A 58 3.08 5.27 -1.14
CA ALA A 58 3.51 5.88 -2.40
C ALA A 58 2.89 5.13 -3.59
N VAL A 59 2.95 3.81 -3.61
CA VAL A 59 2.34 2.98 -4.67
C VAL A 59 0.83 3.21 -4.78
N ARG A 60 0.11 3.32 -3.64
CA ARG A 60 -1.34 3.65 -3.71
C ARG A 60 -1.61 5.00 -4.37
N ARG A 61 -0.72 5.98 -4.22
CA ARG A 61 -0.84 7.30 -4.86
C ARG A 61 -0.54 7.21 -6.35
N LEU A 62 0.51 6.49 -6.74
CA LEU A 62 0.78 6.20 -8.16
C LEU A 62 -0.40 5.48 -8.82
N ILE A 63 -0.99 4.48 -8.17
CA ILE A 63 -2.19 3.78 -8.68
C ILE A 63 -3.36 4.76 -8.85
N VAL A 64 -3.53 5.72 -7.93
CA VAL A 64 -4.58 6.74 -8.02
C VAL A 64 -4.34 7.68 -9.19
N LEU A 65 -3.10 8.17 -9.33
CA LEU A 65 -2.65 9.03 -10.43
C LEU A 65 -2.85 8.36 -11.78
N GLU A 66 -2.41 7.12 -11.92
CA GLU A 66 -2.58 6.29 -13.11
C GLU A 66 -4.06 6.01 -13.41
N ALA A 67 -4.91 6.00 -12.38
CA ALA A 67 -6.35 5.82 -12.53
C ALA A 67 -7.11 7.12 -12.84
N ILE A 68 -6.44 8.27 -12.95
CA ILE A 68 -7.10 9.54 -13.31
C ILE A 68 -7.50 9.49 -14.80
N GLY A 69 -8.76 9.78 -15.08
CA GLY A 69 -9.29 9.77 -16.46
C GLY A 69 -9.50 8.38 -17.05
N LEU A 70 -9.33 7.31 -16.26
CA LEU A 70 -9.76 5.97 -16.68
C LEU A 70 -11.26 5.80 -16.46
N ASP A 71 -11.96 5.51 -17.56
CA ASP A 71 -13.37 5.07 -17.56
C ASP A 71 -13.43 3.59 -17.93
N PRO A 72 -13.31 2.67 -16.95
CA PRO A 72 -13.35 1.24 -17.24
C PRO A 72 -14.77 0.80 -17.56
N GLU A 73 -14.91 -0.06 -18.58
CA GLU A 73 -16.17 -0.76 -18.81
C GLU A 73 -16.59 -1.50 -17.53
N PRO A 74 -17.86 -1.40 -17.08
CA PRO A 74 -18.34 -2.19 -15.96
C PRO A 74 -18.07 -3.67 -16.22
N GLU A 75 -17.62 -4.37 -15.19
CA GLU A 75 -17.44 -5.82 -15.23
C GLU A 75 -18.79 -6.42 -15.63
N ARG A 76 -18.87 -7.05 -16.81
CA ARG A 76 -20.08 -7.76 -17.21
C ARG A 76 -20.44 -8.69 -16.06
N PRO A 77 -21.69 -8.69 -15.57
CA PRO A 77 -22.10 -9.68 -14.59
C PRO A 77 -21.67 -11.03 -15.15
N ARG A 78 -20.92 -11.80 -14.36
CA ARG A 78 -20.63 -13.18 -14.74
C ARG A 78 -21.99 -13.76 -15.08
N LYS A 79 -22.20 -14.16 -16.34
CA LYS A 79 -23.44 -14.86 -16.69
C LYS A 79 -23.52 -15.99 -15.68
N ASP A 80 -24.55 -15.97 -14.85
CA ASP A 80 -24.94 -17.13 -14.08
C ASP A 80 -25.25 -18.19 -15.13
N VAL A 81 -24.24 -18.98 -15.50
CA VAL A 81 -24.40 -20.05 -16.46
C VAL A 81 -25.39 -21.00 -15.80
N PRO A 82 -26.60 -21.22 -16.34
CA PRO A 82 -27.54 -22.16 -15.74
C PRO A 82 -26.85 -23.53 -15.67
N GLY A 83 -26.58 -24.00 -14.45
CA GLY A 83 -25.75 -25.19 -14.19
C GLY A 83 -24.50 -24.95 -13.33
N TYR A 84 -24.09 -23.69 -13.10
CA TYR A 84 -23.07 -23.36 -12.11
C TYR A 84 -23.74 -23.19 -10.74
N THR A 85 -24.00 -24.31 -10.06
CA THR A 85 -24.31 -24.27 -8.65
C THR A 85 -23.13 -23.59 -7.94
N SER A 86 -23.42 -22.55 -7.16
CA SER A 86 -22.50 -22.12 -6.12
C SER A 86 -22.16 -23.38 -5.32
N ARG A 87 -20.88 -23.76 -5.23
CA ARG A 87 -20.44 -24.93 -4.47
C ARG A 87 -20.73 -24.71 -2.98
N SER A 88 -21.97 -24.90 -2.58
CA SER A 88 -22.34 -25.40 -1.27
C SER A 88 -22.10 -26.92 -1.32
N GLY A 89 -21.07 -27.37 -0.59
CA GLY A 89 -20.96 -28.76 -0.17
C GLY A 89 -20.31 -29.76 -1.13
N SER A 90 -18.98 -29.87 -1.07
CA SER A 90 -18.32 -31.19 -1.07
C SER A 90 -17.08 -31.10 -0.17
N LYS A 91 -17.20 -31.58 1.08
CA LYS A 91 -16.09 -31.82 2.00
C LYS A 91 -15.39 -33.14 1.63
N ALA A 92 -14.81 -33.21 0.43
CA ALA A 92 -13.99 -34.34 0.01
C ALA A 92 -12.89 -33.82 -0.91
N GLY A 93 -11.62 -33.97 -0.51
CA GLY A 93 -10.45 -33.60 -1.30
C GLY A 93 -10.02 -32.13 -1.22
N ARG A 94 -9.94 -31.55 -0.01
CA ARG A 94 -9.41 -30.18 0.18
C ARG A 94 -7.91 -30.20 0.52
N ASP A 95 -7.12 -30.95 -0.23
CA ASP A 95 -5.66 -30.92 -0.09
C ASP A 95 -5.08 -29.90 -1.07
N ARG A 96 -4.61 -28.79 -0.50
CA ARG A 96 -4.06 -27.58 -1.16
C ARG A 96 -5.12 -26.64 -1.73
N LYS A 97 -5.66 -25.77 -0.86
CA LYS A 97 -6.10 -24.44 -1.32
C LYS A 97 -4.92 -23.82 -2.08
N PRO A 98 -5.10 -23.28 -3.29
CA PRO A 98 -4.03 -22.51 -3.92
C PRO A 98 -3.61 -21.44 -2.91
N VAL A 99 -2.32 -21.34 -2.62
CA VAL A 99 -1.78 -20.27 -1.78
C VAL A 99 -2.18 -18.99 -2.47
N ALA A 100 -3.17 -18.28 -1.92
CA ALA A 100 -3.63 -17.03 -2.50
C ALA A 100 -2.41 -16.11 -2.61
N GLN A 101 -2.05 -15.73 -3.83
CA GLN A 101 -0.98 -14.77 -4.04
C GLN A 101 -1.30 -13.52 -3.21
N PRO A 102 -0.32 -12.98 -2.49
CA PRO A 102 -0.57 -11.80 -1.67
C PRO A 102 -0.91 -10.63 -2.60
N ALA A 103 -2.18 -10.24 -2.61
CA ALA A 103 -2.64 -9.14 -3.45
C ALA A 103 -2.41 -7.80 -2.75
N PHE A 104 -1.94 -6.81 -3.51
CA PHE A 104 -1.75 -5.47 -2.99
C PHE A 104 -3.08 -4.81 -2.55
N GLN A 105 -3.02 -4.14 -1.40
CA GLN A 105 -4.15 -3.44 -0.80
C GLN A 105 -4.28 -2.05 -1.40
N LEU A 106 -5.33 -1.83 -2.21
CA LEU A 106 -5.57 -0.55 -2.91
C LEU A 106 -5.91 0.62 -1.98
N PHE A 107 -6.28 0.36 -0.73
CA PHE A 107 -6.80 1.36 0.20
C PHE A 107 -5.77 1.68 1.27
N ASP A 108 -5.68 2.97 1.62
CA ASP A 108 -4.97 3.36 2.83
C ASP A 108 -5.68 2.76 4.06
N PRO A 109 -4.94 2.26 5.06
CA PRO A 109 -5.53 1.92 6.34
C PRO A 109 -6.28 3.14 6.91
N PHE A 110 -7.35 2.90 7.67
CA PHE A 110 -8.05 3.99 8.34
C PHE A 110 -7.05 4.75 9.23
N LYS A 111 -7.16 6.08 9.27
CA LYS A 111 -6.45 6.86 10.27
C LYS A 111 -7.00 6.40 11.63
N PRO A 112 -6.16 5.88 12.55
CA PRO A 112 -6.60 5.73 13.92
C PRO A 112 -6.93 7.15 14.39
N LEU A 113 -8.20 7.45 14.51
CA LEU A 113 -8.61 8.62 15.27
C LEU A 113 -8.42 8.18 16.71
N PRO A 114 -7.66 8.92 17.53
CA PRO A 114 -7.69 8.66 18.95
C PRO A 114 -9.14 8.83 19.41
N ASP A 115 -9.58 8.05 20.40
CA ASP A 115 -11.00 7.96 20.81
C ASP A 115 -11.60 9.30 21.29
N ASN A 116 -10.79 10.37 21.35
CA ASN A 116 -11.12 11.72 21.78
C ASN A 116 -11.10 12.74 20.59
N PRO A 117 -12.28 13.15 20.09
CA PRO A 117 -12.44 14.15 19.03
C PRO A 117 -11.90 15.57 19.31
N TRP A 118 -11.38 15.84 20.52
CA TRP A 118 -10.99 17.17 20.99
C TRP A 118 -9.47 17.35 21.15
N MET A 119 -8.64 16.40 20.69
CA MET A 119 -7.19 16.61 20.64
C MET A 119 -6.86 17.81 19.74
N THR A 120 -6.20 18.81 20.30
CA THR A 120 -5.69 19.97 19.56
C THR A 120 -4.47 19.57 18.71
N ASP A 121 -4.10 20.38 17.71
CA ASP A 121 -2.93 20.10 16.85
C ASP A 121 -1.63 19.89 17.66
N GLY A 122 -1.51 20.51 18.84
CA GLY A 122 -0.41 20.29 19.78
C GLY A 122 -0.49 18.96 20.56
N ASP A 123 -1.67 18.36 20.70
CA ASP A 123 -1.82 17.03 21.29
C ASP A 123 -1.44 15.94 20.30
N MET A 124 -1.62 16.18 18.99
CA MET A 124 -1.14 15.30 17.91
C MET A 124 0.40 15.31 17.80
N GLU A 125 1.06 16.38 18.25
CA GLU A 125 2.52 16.45 18.40
C GLU A 125 2.99 15.79 19.71
N LYS A 126 2.13 15.77 20.73
CA LYS A 126 2.32 15.06 22.00
C LYS A 126 1.82 13.61 21.99
N GLU A 127 1.41 13.06 20.86
CA GLU A 127 1.52 11.62 20.67
C GLU A 127 3.02 11.29 20.66
N GLU A 128 3.60 11.23 21.87
CA GLU A 128 4.66 10.30 22.24
C GLU A 128 4.45 9.07 21.36
N PRO A 129 5.32 8.83 20.37
CA PRO A 129 5.00 8.03 19.20
C PRO A 129 4.55 6.66 19.64
N LEU A 130 3.22 6.46 19.78
CA LEU A 130 2.58 5.39 20.58
C LEU A 130 3.64 4.63 21.35
N ALA A 131 4.15 5.17 22.48
CA ALA A 131 5.30 4.61 23.19
C ALA A 131 5.26 3.10 23.03
N PHE A 132 6.07 2.57 22.08
CA PHE A 132 5.85 1.21 21.58
C PHE A 132 5.86 0.35 22.85
N PRO A 133 4.79 -0.40 23.18
CA PRO A 133 4.82 -1.23 24.36
C PRO A 133 6.09 -2.08 24.27
N GLY A 134 7.07 -1.81 25.16
CA GLY A 134 8.38 -2.47 25.13
C GLY A 134 9.58 -1.70 24.57
N LEU A 135 9.60 -0.36 24.51
CA LEU A 135 10.85 0.37 24.16
C LEU A 135 11.99 0.10 25.18
N HIS A 136 11.66 -0.21 26.44
CA HIS A 136 12.61 -0.65 27.46
C HIS A 136 13.06 -2.11 27.29
N ASP A 137 12.27 -2.94 26.61
CA ASP A 137 12.52 -4.38 26.38
C ASP A 137 12.90 -4.67 24.92
N PHE A 138 13.18 -3.65 24.12
CA PHE A 138 13.55 -3.81 22.72
C PHE A 138 14.88 -4.56 22.63
N ARG A 139 14.82 -5.80 22.15
CA ARG A 139 15.97 -6.63 21.86
C ARG A 139 16.20 -6.65 20.35
N PRO A 140 17.25 -5.97 19.84
CA PRO A 140 17.49 -5.84 18.40
C PRO A 140 17.56 -7.17 17.64
N ASP A 141 18.06 -8.20 18.31
CA ASP A 141 18.29 -9.54 17.77
C ASP A 141 17.15 -10.53 18.06
N GLU A 142 16.10 -10.10 18.77
CA GLU A 142 14.95 -10.96 19.05
C GLU A 142 14.30 -11.42 17.73
N PRO A 143 14.12 -12.73 17.52
CA PRO A 143 13.52 -13.23 16.28
C PRO A 143 12.05 -12.83 16.19
N ARG A 144 11.67 -12.21 15.07
CA ARG A 144 10.30 -11.83 14.72
C ARG A 144 9.88 -12.55 13.44
N ASP A 145 8.66 -13.10 13.43
CA ASP A 145 8.09 -13.71 12.22
C ASP A 145 7.92 -12.66 11.10
N ALA A 146 8.64 -12.85 10.00
CA ALA A 146 8.62 -11.96 8.84
C ALA A 146 7.69 -12.44 7.72
N THR A 147 6.90 -13.49 7.91
CA THR A 147 5.99 -14.04 6.88
C THR A 147 5.07 -12.97 6.31
N SER A 148 4.46 -12.16 7.17
CA SER A 148 3.58 -11.07 6.76
C SER A 148 4.33 -9.97 6.00
N LEU A 149 5.53 -9.60 6.44
CA LEU A 149 6.38 -8.61 5.77
C LEU A 149 6.80 -9.08 4.38
N ARG A 150 7.19 -10.35 4.23
CA ARG A 150 7.54 -10.93 2.92
C ARG A 150 6.38 -10.88 1.95
N ARG A 151 5.18 -11.30 2.39
CA ARG A 151 3.98 -11.26 1.57
C ARG A 151 3.64 -9.83 1.12
N ARG A 152 3.79 -8.85 2.01
CA ARG A 152 3.56 -7.44 1.70
C ARG A 152 4.60 -6.87 0.74
N ALA A 153 5.89 -7.20 0.95
CA ALA A 153 6.96 -6.79 0.05
C ALA A 153 6.79 -7.39 -1.36
N GLN A 154 6.38 -8.66 -1.45
CA GLN A 154 6.08 -9.29 -2.73
C GLN A 154 4.86 -8.66 -3.40
N ALA A 155 3.77 -8.44 -2.66
CA ALA A 155 2.58 -7.77 -3.18
C ALA A 155 2.88 -6.35 -3.70
N LEU A 156 3.78 -5.62 -3.01
CA LEU A 156 4.26 -4.30 -3.44
C LEU A 156 5.01 -4.39 -4.77
N LEU A 157 5.94 -5.35 -4.88
CA LEU A 157 6.70 -5.59 -6.11
C LEU A 157 5.77 -5.95 -7.28
N ASP A 158 4.87 -6.91 -7.07
CA ASP A 158 3.91 -7.34 -8.09
C ASP A 158 2.99 -6.18 -8.53
N ALA A 159 2.60 -5.30 -7.59
CA ALA A 159 1.77 -4.14 -7.91
C ALA A 159 2.50 -3.06 -8.73
N LEU A 160 3.80 -2.90 -8.53
CA LEU A 160 4.64 -1.98 -9.31
C LEU A 160 4.85 -2.50 -10.74
N VAL A 161 5.09 -3.81 -10.88
CA VAL A 161 5.19 -4.46 -12.20
C VAL A 161 3.86 -4.36 -12.97
N GLU A 162 2.74 -4.52 -12.28
CA GLU A 162 1.39 -4.50 -12.86
C GLU A 162 0.61 -3.21 -12.56
N LEU A 163 1.30 -2.06 -12.52
CA LEU A 163 0.71 -0.78 -12.11
C LEU A 163 -0.57 -0.42 -12.90
N PRO A 164 -0.59 -0.51 -14.26
CA PRO A 164 -1.81 -0.20 -15.03
C PRO A 164 -2.97 -1.17 -14.75
N ALA A 165 -2.68 -2.42 -14.37
CA ALA A 165 -3.71 -3.39 -13.98
C ALA A 165 -4.33 -3.02 -12.63
N GLN A 166 -3.52 -2.55 -11.67
CA GLN A 166 -4.02 -2.06 -10.39
C GLN A 166 -4.83 -0.76 -10.55
N ALA A 167 -4.42 0.15 -11.44
CA ALA A 167 -5.17 1.37 -11.77
C ALA A 167 -6.58 1.05 -12.31
N ARG A 168 -6.67 0.12 -13.27
CA ARG A 168 -7.97 -0.37 -13.79
C ARG A 168 -8.79 -1.05 -12.69
N ARG A 169 -8.17 -1.82 -11.80
CA ARG A 169 -8.85 -2.45 -10.64
C ARG A 169 -9.44 -1.40 -9.70
N LEU A 170 -8.71 -0.31 -9.44
CA LEU A 170 -9.19 0.83 -8.65
C LEU A 170 -10.33 1.57 -9.34
N ALA A 171 -10.19 1.86 -10.64
CA ALA A 171 -11.22 2.56 -11.41
C ALA A 171 -12.53 1.75 -11.45
N ARG A 172 -12.47 0.43 -11.61
CA ARG A 172 -13.65 -0.45 -11.52
C ARG A 172 -14.31 -0.40 -10.15
N TRP A 173 -13.52 -0.31 -9.08
CA TRP A 173 -14.07 -0.15 -7.73
C TRP A 173 -14.82 1.19 -7.58
N ARG A 174 -14.32 2.28 -8.19
CA ARG A 174 -14.99 3.60 -8.16
C ARG A 174 -16.38 3.57 -8.80
N LEU A 175 -16.63 2.68 -9.77
CA LEU A 175 -17.95 2.51 -10.40
C LEU A 175 -18.97 1.75 -9.55
N LYS A 176 -18.53 0.85 -8.66
CA LYS A 176 -19.41 0.01 -7.82
C LYS A 176 -20.11 0.78 -6.68
N ARG A 177 -20.06 2.13 -6.68
CA ARG A 177 -20.50 2.97 -5.55
C ARG A 177 -22.02 3.12 -5.49
N LEU A 178 -22.67 2.32 -4.64
CA LEU A 178 -24.05 2.56 -4.20
C LEU A 178 -24.15 3.09 -2.75
N ARG A 179 -23.30 2.67 -1.79
CA ARG A 179 -23.22 3.25 -0.41
C ARG A 179 -21.90 2.91 0.31
N PRO A 180 -20.82 3.71 0.21
CA PRO A 180 -19.55 3.28 0.81
C PRO A 180 -19.32 3.86 2.22
N ARG A 181 -18.76 3.04 3.13
CA ARG A 181 -18.12 3.49 4.38
C ARG A 181 -16.87 4.39 4.14
N ARG A 182 -16.42 4.53 2.89
CA ARG A 182 -15.24 5.32 2.47
C ARG A 182 -15.54 6.16 1.23
N LEU A 183 -15.25 7.46 1.30
CA LEU A 183 -15.43 8.37 0.16
C LEU A 183 -14.31 8.26 -0.89
N THR A 184 -13.12 7.82 -0.49
CA THR A 184 -11.93 7.75 -1.34
C THR A 184 -11.13 6.49 -1.03
N SER A 185 -10.27 6.07 -1.96
CA SER A 185 -9.32 4.97 -1.71
C SER A 185 -8.24 5.36 -0.69
N LEU A 186 -7.80 6.62 -0.76
CA LEU A 186 -6.82 7.21 0.13
C LEU A 186 -7.49 7.83 1.36
N ARG A 187 -6.78 7.86 2.47
CA ARG A 187 -7.29 8.49 3.70
C ARG A 187 -7.07 10.02 3.65
N PRO A 188 -7.92 10.83 4.29
CA PRO A 188 -7.67 12.27 4.43
C PRO A 188 -6.39 12.57 5.23
N GLY A 189 -5.73 13.68 4.90
CA GLY A 189 -4.52 14.15 5.57
C GLY A 189 -3.25 13.40 5.17
N PHE A 190 -2.29 13.31 6.09
CA PHE A 190 -0.98 12.72 5.79
C PHE A 190 -1.05 11.21 5.51
N PRO A 191 -0.24 10.71 4.54
CA PRO A 191 -0.13 9.30 4.23
C PRO A 191 0.28 8.45 5.44
N PRO A 192 -0.09 7.16 5.48
CA PRO A 192 0.58 6.20 6.34
C PRO A 192 2.09 6.17 6.07
N GLY A 193 2.92 6.17 7.11
CA GLY A 193 4.38 6.19 6.99
C GLY A 193 4.98 7.57 6.68
N TYR A 194 4.15 8.59 6.44
CA TYR A 194 4.62 9.96 6.24
C TYR A 194 5.28 10.52 7.50
N ARG A 195 6.40 11.22 7.31
CA ARG A 195 7.13 11.92 8.36
C ARG A 195 7.07 13.43 8.14
N ARG A 196 6.62 14.16 9.16
CA ARG A 196 6.66 15.63 9.19
C ARG A 196 8.12 16.04 9.48
N GLY A 197 8.90 16.30 8.44
CA GLY A 197 10.31 16.67 8.56
C GLY A 197 11.15 16.27 7.35
N ARG A 198 12.47 16.40 7.48
CA ARG A 198 13.44 16.02 6.45
C ARG A 198 13.31 14.51 6.16
N PRO A 199 13.21 14.09 4.88
CA PRO A 199 13.23 12.67 4.54
C PRO A 199 14.54 12.06 5.05
N VAL A 200 14.45 10.89 5.67
CA VAL A 200 15.64 10.15 6.15
C VAL A 200 16.04 9.12 5.11
N ASP A 201 15.06 8.54 4.44
CA ASP A 201 15.25 7.53 3.41
C ASP A 201 14.66 8.00 2.09
N GLU A 202 15.21 7.49 0.98
CA GLU A 202 14.73 7.73 -0.39
C GLU A 202 13.20 7.52 -0.51
N VAL A 203 12.66 6.50 0.17
CA VAL A 203 11.22 6.21 0.16
C VAL A 203 10.36 7.31 0.77
N ASP A 204 10.88 8.09 1.72
CA ASP A 204 10.12 9.20 2.31
C ASP A 204 10.01 10.37 1.34
N GLU A 205 11.06 10.59 0.55
CA GLU A 205 11.10 11.62 -0.49
C GLU A 205 10.15 11.27 -1.62
N ILE A 206 10.21 10.03 -2.12
CA ILE A 206 9.26 9.51 -3.12
C ILE A 206 7.82 9.62 -2.63
N LEU A 207 7.54 9.25 -1.37
CA LEU A 207 6.19 9.37 -0.81
C LEU A 207 5.71 10.83 -0.78
N ARG A 208 6.61 11.76 -0.44
CA ARG A 208 6.30 13.20 -0.44
C ARG A 208 6.01 13.69 -1.85
N GLU A 209 6.83 13.30 -2.82
CA GLU A 209 6.65 13.65 -4.23
C GLU A 209 5.33 13.09 -4.78
N CYS A 210 5.05 11.81 -4.60
CA CYS A 210 3.79 11.17 -4.99
C CYS A 210 2.57 11.85 -4.34
N MET A 211 2.70 12.33 -3.10
CA MET A 211 1.66 13.10 -2.43
C MET A 211 1.46 14.48 -3.07
N SER A 212 2.54 15.19 -3.37
CA SER A 212 2.51 16.49 -4.06
C SER A 212 1.95 16.39 -5.48
N LEU A 213 2.36 15.37 -6.24
CA LEU A 213 1.85 15.09 -7.59
C LEU A 213 0.35 14.83 -7.57
N LEU A 214 -0.13 14.05 -6.60
CA LEU A 214 -1.56 13.82 -6.45
C LEU A 214 -2.31 15.12 -6.11
N ALA A 215 -1.79 15.92 -5.19
CA ALA A 215 -2.39 17.21 -4.86
C ALA A 215 -2.47 18.12 -6.09
N TRP A 216 -1.39 18.20 -6.88
CA TRP A 216 -1.36 18.96 -8.14
C TRP A 216 -2.37 18.42 -9.16
N ALA A 217 -2.47 17.10 -9.34
CA ALA A 217 -3.41 16.49 -10.27
C ALA A 217 -4.88 16.74 -9.88
N GLU A 218 -5.17 16.84 -8.57
CA GLU A 218 -6.49 17.19 -8.03
C GLU A 218 -6.79 18.71 -8.13
N MET A 219 -5.79 19.58 -8.34
CA MET A 219 -6.04 21.00 -8.50
C MET A 219 -6.85 21.30 -9.78
N PRO A 220 -7.75 22.29 -9.74
CA PRO A 220 -8.46 22.74 -10.93
C PRO A 220 -7.46 23.31 -11.96
N PRO A 221 -7.71 23.15 -13.26
CA PRO A 221 -6.76 23.49 -14.33
C PRO A 221 -6.28 24.95 -14.33
N GLY A 222 -7.01 25.89 -13.71
CA GLY A 222 -6.59 27.29 -13.55
C GLY A 222 -5.68 27.59 -12.34
N ARG A 223 -5.30 26.56 -11.56
CA ARG A 223 -4.39 26.66 -10.41
C ARG A 223 -3.22 25.68 -10.49
N ARG A 224 -3.05 25.01 -11.63
CA ARG A 224 -1.97 24.04 -11.88
C ARG A 224 -0.68 24.71 -12.30
#